data_AF-A0A478FPX4-F1
#
_entry.id   AF-A0A478FPX4-F1
#
_cell.length_a   1.000
_cell.length_b   1.000
_cell.length_c   1.000
_cell.angle_alpha   90.00
_cell.angle_beta   90.00
_cell.angle_gamma   90.00
#
_symmetry.space_group_name_H-M   'P 1'
#
loop_
_entity.id
_entity.type
_entity.pdbx_description
1 polymer ?
#
loop_
_entity_poly.entity_id
_entity_poly.type
_entity_poly.pdbx_seq_one_letter_code
_entity_poly.pdbx_strand_id
1 'polypeptide(L)'
;MSAAVKGAAALGATAVVIGGTGVGAKFLLDAQEPNAITLTNIDANKYATDYKRYFVDDVNTSNNKWWDWVFKNRYEFDKNDSSDKRHTFLDKFKDLTSGSGNAKSLKKVCGAAYKEVTSNVVDKSSATSESNKYSEQDVWRYCSVFGNKPKTIQEANTNNAIAAGKYGKDKETSLIDVDSPENNLFWEKQEKDFFGDSGLGVAAQGSSIFKTLHTKTNRGKKDTVKETCREAYQKDKTQDASAFPEADVLKFCSLKGK
;
A
#
# COMPACT_ATOMS: atom_id res chain seq x y z
N MET A 1 -27.09 27.07 -33.69
CA MET A 1 -26.27 27.48 -32.53
C MET A 1 -26.87 26.85 -31.28
N SER A 2 -25.99 26.42 -30.37
CA SER A 2 -26.25 25.89 -29.01
C SER A 2 -26.57 24.40 -28.88
N ALA A 3 -25.49 23.60 -28.82
CA ALA A 3 -25.49 22.30 -28.17
C ALA A 3 -25.01 22.48 -26.72
N ALA A 4 -25.86 22.16 -25.75
CA ALA A 4 -25.50 22.16 -24.33
C ALA A 4 -24.92 20.79 -23.96
N VAL A 5 -23.60 20.72 -23.77
CA VAL A 5 -22.92 19.55 -23.20
C VAL A 5 -23.16 19.55 -21.69
N LYS A 6 -24.05 18.67 -21.21
CA LYS A 6 -24.21 18.39 -19.79
C LYS A 6 -23.04 17.52 -19.33
N GLY A 7 -22.11 18.12 -18.60
CA GLY A 7 -21.03 17.39 -17.93
C GLY A 7 -21.59 16.48 -16.84
N ALA A 8 -21.31 15.18 -16.95
CA ALA A 8 -21.56 14.22 -15.89
C ALA A 8 -20.36 14.23 -14.93
N ALA A 9 -20.55 14.84 -13.77
CA ALA A 9 -19.65 14.67 -12.63
C ALA A 9 -19.87 13.27 -12.05
N ALA A 10 -19.06 12.31 -12.47
CA ALA A 10 -19.02 10.98 -11.87
C ALA A 10 -18.13 11.02 -10.61
N LEU A 11 -18.69 11.51 -9.50
CA LEU A 11 -18.13 11.27 -8.17
C LEU A 11 -18.54 9.86 -7.72
N GLY A 12 -17.83 8.85 -8.23
CA GLY A 12 -17.99 7.47 -7.80
C GLY A 12 -17.32 7.27 -6.44
N ALA A 13 -18.11 7.31 -5.37
CA ALA A 13 -17.71 6.82 -4.05
C ALA A 13 -17.68 5.29 -4.10
N THR A 14 -16.50 4.70 -4.25
CA THR A 14 -16.30 3.27 -4.04
C THR A 14 -16.29 3.00 -2.53
N ALA A 15 -17.36 2.37 -2.04
CA ALA A 15 -17.38 1.79 -0.70
C ALA A 15 -16.37 0.65 -0.67
N VAL A 16 -15.25 0.86 0.03
CA VAL A 16 -14.21 -0.15 0.24
C VAL A 16 -14.73 -1.14 1.28
N VAL A 17 -15.17 -2.32 0.82
CA VAL A 17 -15.39 -3.47 1.71
C VAL A 17 -14.02 -4.02 2.07
N ILE A 18 -13.52 -3.65 3.26
CA ILE A 18 -12.27 -4.20 3.80
C ILE A 18 -12.53 -5.65 4.19
N GLY A 19 -12.18 -6.58 3.29
CA GLY A 19 -12.12 -8.00 3.58
C GLY A 19 -10.89 -8.30 4.44
N GLY A 20 -11.11 -8.72 5.68
CA GLY A 20 -10.05 -9.18 6.58
C GLY A 20 -10.39 -8.96 8.05
N THR A 21 -10.88 -10.02 8.70
CA THR A 21 -11.11 -10.17 10.16
C THR A 21 -11.90 -9.04 10.86
N GLY A 22 -13.22 -9.19 10.92
CA GLY A 22 -14.02 -8.77 12.09
C GLY A 22 -14.47 -7.30 12.19
N VAL A 23 -14.16 -6.42 11.24
CA VAL A 23 -14.61 -5.02 11.31
C VAL A 23 -16.05 -4.92 10.74
N GLY A 24 -17.04 -4.93 11.64
CA GLY A 24 -18.46 -4.92 11.30
C GLY A 24 -18.93 -3.65 10.59
N ALA A 25 -20.05 -3.79 9.85
CA ALA A 25 -20.71 -2.81 8.98
C ALA A 25 -21.00 -1.41 9.59
N LYS A 26 -20.79 -1.20 10.89
CA LYS A 26 -20.94 0.11 11.55
C LYS A 26 -19.84 1.11 11.18
N PHE A 27 -18.69 0.63 10.71
CA PHE A 27 -17.55 1.48 10.30
C PHE A 27 -17.75 2.13 8.92
N LEU A 28 -18.61 1.54 8.08
CA LEU A 28 -18.80 1.96 6.68
C LEU A 28 -19.79 3.12 6.52
N LEU A 29 -20.53 3.48 7.57
CA LEU A 29 -21.67 4.40 7.46
C LEU A 29 -21.38 5.86 7.87
N ASP A 30 -20.31 6.17 8.62
CA ASP A 30 -20.18 7.50 9.26
C ASP A 30 -18.90 8.31 9.01
N ALA A 31 -17.91 7.88 8.22
CA ALA A 31 -16.83 8.80 7.82
C ALA A 31 -16.08 8.33 6.58
N GLN A 32 -16.38 8.94 5.43
CA GLN A 32 -15.51 8.87 4.25
C GLN A 32 -14.07 9.23 4.65
N GLU A 33 -13.13 8.34 4.37
CA GLU A 33 -11.70 8.57 4.63
C GLU A 33 -11.26 9.86 3.91
N PRO A 34 -10.73 10.87 4.62
CA PRO A 34 -10.25 12.10 3.99
C PRO A 34 -9.16 11.80 2.97
N ASN A 35 -9.05 12.60 1.91
CA ASN A 35 -7.91 12.49 1.00
C ASN A 35 -6.59 12.72 1.76
N ALA A 36 -5.62 11.84 1.53
CA ALA A 36 -4.28 11.95 2.09
C ALA A 36 -3.25 12.27 1.00
N ILE A 37 -2.33 13.18 1.33
CA ILE A 37 -1.13 13.45 0.53
C ILE A 37 -0.02 12.55 1.06
N THR A 38 0.61 11.76 0.19
CA THR A 38 1.69 10.85 0.57
C THR A 38 3.05 11.54 0.55
N LEU A 39 4.04 10.93 1.19
CA LEU A 39 5.42 11.42 1.22
C LEU A 39 5.98 11.55 -0.20
N THR A 40 6.65 12.67 -0.47
CA THR A 40 7.36 12.93 -1.73
C THR A 40 8.87 12.87 -1.56
N ASN A 41 9.35 13.42 -0.45
CA ASN A 41 10.77 13.56 -0.12
C ASN A 41 11.07 12.81 1.19
N ILE A 42 12.00 11.87 1.13
CA ILE A 42 12.58 11.16 2.26
C ILE A 42 14.07 11.03 1.97
N ASP A 43 14.91 11.24 2.99
CA ASP A 43 16.34 11.05 2.88
C ASP A 43 16.66 9.61 2.44
N ALA A 44 17.75 9.44 1.69
CA ALA A 44 18.21 8.12 1.33
C ALA A 44 18.48 7.25 2.57
N ASN A 45 18.32 5.94 2.43
CA ASN A 45 18.58 4.95 3.47
C ASN A 45 17.66 5.02 4.71
N LYS A 46 16.53 5.73 4.61
CA LYS A 46 15.49 5.72 5.64
C LYS A 46 14.44 4.66 5.34
N TYR A 47 13.76 4.19 6.39
CA TYR A 47 12.72 3.15 6.28
C TYR A 47 11.67 3.49 5.22
N ALA A 48 11.16 4.73 5.22
CA ALA A 48 10.11 5.14 4.29
C ALA A 48 10.58 5.34 2.84
N THR A 49 11.87 5.25 2.53
CA THR A 49 12.42 5.55 1.19
C THR A 49 11.73 4.74 0.09
N ASP A 50 11.52 3.45 0.35
CA ASP A 50 10.93 2.51 -0.63
C ASP A 50 9.38 2.54 -0.61
N TYR A 51 8.78 3.18 0.40
CA TYR A 51 7.33 3.13 0.66
C TYR A 51 6.65 4.50 0.63
N LYS A 52 7.39 5.57 0.29
CA LYS A 52 6.92 6.96 0.38
C LYS A 52 5.56 7.21 -0.29
N ARG A 53 5.28 6.54 -1.41
CA ARG A 53 4.02 6.62 -2.17
C ARG A 53 2.81 6.02 -1.47
N TYR A 54 2.99 5.34 -0.34
CA TYR A 54 1.92 4.71 0.45
C TYR A 54 1.79 5.32 1.84
N PHE A 55 2.85 5.96 2.34
CA PHE A 55 2.85 6.61 3.64
C PHE A 55 2.40 8.05 3.55
N VAL A 56 1.56 8.46 4.49
CA VAL A 56 0.97 9.80 4.53
C VAL A 56 1.99 10.80 5.05
N ASP A 57 2.05 11.98 4.44
CA ASP A 57 3.01 13.01 4.79
C ASP A 57 2.81 13.55 6.22
N ASP A 58 3.88 13.51 7.03
CA ASP A 58 3.91 13.91 8.44
C ASP A 58 4.13 15.42 8.65
N VAL A 59 4.34 16.19 7.59
CA VAL A 59 4.62 17.63 7.64
C VAL A 59 3.43 18.42 7.12
N ASN A 60 2.79 17.96 6.05
CA ASN A 60 1.69 18.63 5.38
C ASN A 60 0.48 18.76 6.32
N THR A 61 0.08 19.99 6.61
CA THR A 61 -1.05 20.29 7.51
C THR A 61 -2.40 19.94 6.90
N SER A 62 -2.49 19.82 5.57
CA SER A 62 -3.70 19.35 4.88
C SER A 62 -4.06 17.91 5.26
N ASN A 63 -3.07 17.11 5.68
CA ASN A 63 -3.29 15.75 6.17
C ASN A 63 -3.84 15.67 7.60
N ASN A 64 -3.95 16.78 8.34
CA ASN A 64 -4.40 16.73 9.73
C ASN A 64 -5.76 16.03 9.89
N LYS A 65 -6.70 16.29 8.96
CA LYS A 65 -8.01 15.62 8.93
C LYS A 65 -7.88 14.11 8.76
N TRP A 66 -6.96 13.65 7.90
CA TRP A 66 -6.72 12.22 7.71
C TRP A 66 -6.10 11.59 8.97
N TRP A 67 -5.11 12.25 9.57
CA TRP A 67 -4.48 11.78 10.80
C TRP A 67 -5.48 11.65 11.95
N ASP A 68 -6.34 12.65 12.14
CA ASP A 68 -7.40 12.62 13.15
C ASP A 68 -8.45 11.55 12.85
N TRP A 69 -8.77 11.34 11.55
CA TRP A 69 -9.64 10.25 11.12
C TRP A 69 -9.02 8.88 11.43
N VAL A 70 -7.73 8.65 11.12
CA VAL A 70 -7.06 7.37 11.42
C VAL A 70 -6.97 7.14 12.92
N PHE A 71 -6.70 8.18 13.69
CA PHE A 71 -6.71 8.09 15.15
C PHE A 71 -8.07 7.61 15.66
N LYS A 72 -9.13 8.31 15.31
CA LYS A 72 -10.48 8.00 15.77
C LYS A 72 -10.98 6.65 15.29
N ASN A 73 -10.74 6.34 14.01
CA ASN A 73 -11.37 5.20 13.37
C ASN A 73 -10.50 3.95 13.48
N ARG A 74 -9.17 4.02 13.30
CA ARG A 74 -8.31 2.83 13.38
C ARG A 74 -7.74 2.67 14.79
N TYR A 75 -6.99 3.67 15.26
CA TYR A 75 -6.23 3.55 16.50
C TYR A 75 -7.11 3.39 17.75
N GLU A 76 -8.13 4.24 17.94
CA GLU A 76 -9.03 4.12 19.08
C GLU A 76 -9.88 2.85 19.04
N PHE A 77 -10.25 2.40 17.83
CA PHE A 77 -10.95 1.12 17.67
C PHE A 77 -10.06 -0.04 18.14
N ASP A 78 -8.81 -0.10 17.68
CA ASP A 78 -7.84 -1.13 18.06
C ASP A 78 -7.50 -1.09 19.55
N LYS A 79 -7.37 0.11 20.11
CA LYS A 79 -7.08 0.32 21.54
C LYS A 79 -8.20 -0.17 22.44
N ASN A 80 -9.45 0.01 22.01
CA ASN A 80 -10.63 -0.37 22.77
C ASN A 80 -11.14 -1.78 22.43
N ASP A 81 -10.49 -2.49 21.49
CA ASP A 81 -10.86 -3.87 21.16
C ASP A 81 -10.49 -4.81 22.31
N SER A 82 -11.51 -5.41 22.92
CA SER A 82 -11.37 -6.40 23.98
C SER A 82 -11.33 -7.84 23.45
N SER A 83 -11.36 -8.06 22.14
CA SER A 83 -11.33 -9.39 21.54
C SER A 83 -9.95 -10.05 21.68
N ASP A 84 -9.93 -11.39 21.63
CA ASP A 84 -8.67 -12.16 21.60
C ASP A 84 -7.84 -11.88 20.34
N LYS A 85 -8.43 -11.25 19.32
CA LYS A 85 -7.80 -10.86 18.06
C LYS A 85 -7.38 -9.39 18.05
N ARG A 86 -7.45 -8.70 19.18
CA ARG A 86 -7.10 -7.28 19.27
C ARG A 86 -5.69 -7.03 18.76
N HIS A 87 -5.55 -5.92 18.07
CA HIS A 87 -4.24 -5.43 17.67
C HIS A 87 -3.46 -5.00 18.92
N THR A 88 -2.24 -5.49 19.09
CA THR A 88 -1.36 -5.08 20.21
C THR A 88 -0.24 -4.17 19.72
N PHE A 89 -0.07 -3.03 20.39
CA PHE A 89 0.89 -1.99 20.01
C PHE A 89 2.28 -2.29 20.56
N LEU A 90 3.33 -1.93 19.81
CA LEU A 90 4.67 -1.73 20.40
C LEU A 90 4.76 -0.35 21.07
N ASP A 91 5.75 -0.20 21.94
CA ASP A 91 5.87 0.94 22.87
C ASP A 91 5.74 2.31 22.21
N LYS A 92 6.29 2.49 21.01
CA LYS A 92 6.24 3.77 20.28
C LYS A 92 4.82 4.18 19.87
N PHE A 93 3.90 3.22 19.71
CA PHE A 93 2.50 3.45 19.37
C PHE A 93 1.55 3.30 20.58
N LYS A 94 2.07 3.08 21.79
CA LYS A 94 1.24 3.05 23.00
C LYS A 94 0.85 4.47 23.43
N ASP A 95 -0.34 4.58 24.01
CA ASP A 95 -0.83 5.78 24.70
C ASP A 95 -0.79 7.07 23.88
N LEU A 96 -1.04 6.96 22.57
CA LEU A 96 -1.24 8.13 21.72
C LEU A 96 -2.56 8.80 22.07
N THR A 97 -2.58 10.13 22.00
CA THR A 97 -3.68 10.96 22.49
C THR A 97 -4.37 11.75 21.38
N SER A 98 -3.85 11.70 20.15
CA SER A 98 -4.44 12.42 19.01
C SER A 98 -3.90 11.90 17.66
N GLY A 99 -4.56 12.28 16.57
CA GLY A 99 -4.06 12.06 15.22
C GLY A 99 -2.98 13.06 14.84
N SER A 100 -3.32 14.34 14.84
CA SER A 100 -2.47 15.43 14.33
C SER A 100 -1.86 16.36 15.39
N GLY A 101 -2.07 16.08 16.68
CA GLY A 101 -1.62 16.92 17.80
C GLY A 101 -0.10 16.96 18.04
N ASN A 102 0.30 17.55 19.18
CA ASN A 102 1.70 17.98 19.38
C ASN A 102 2.65 16.93 19.99
N ALA A 103 2.43 16.35 21.17
CA ALA A 103 3.49 15.52 21.80
C ALA A 103 3.34 14.02 21.53
N LYS A 104 2.11 13.50 21.60
CA LYS A 104 1.78 12.08 21.51
C LYS A 104 0.75 11.83 20.42
N SER A 105 1.09 12.18 19.18
CA SER A 105 0.18 12.04 18.04
C SER A 105 0.67 11.01 17.04
N LEU A 106 -0.26 10.37 16.33
CA LEU A 106 0.06 9.45 15.24
C LEU A 106 0.97 10.11 14.20
N LYS A 107 0.62 11.33 13.78
CA LYS A 107 1.40 12.11 12.81
C LYS A 107 2.88 12.20 13.20
N LYS A 108 3.18 12.48 14.47
CA LYS A 108 4.57 12.58 14.95
C LYS A 108 5.28 11.24 15.04
N VAL A 109 4.61 10.21 15.56
CA VAL A 109 5.22 8.87 15.70
C VAL A 109 5.50 8.26 14.32
N CYS A 110 4.56 8.39 13.39
CA CYS A 110 4.75 7.99 12.00
C CYS A 110 5.89 8.78 11.34
N GLY A 111 5.91 10.11 11.50
CA GLY A 111 6.99 10.96 11.00
C GLY A 111 8.38 10.60 11.54
N ALA A 112 8.46 10.17 12.79
CA ALA A 112 9.69 9.65 13.39
C ALA A 112 10.07 8.29 12.80
N ALA A 113 9.12 7.35 12.71
CA ALA A 113 9.33 6.02 12.11
C ALA A 113 9.84 6.11 10.67
N TYR A 114 9.34 7.07 9.87
CA TYR A 114 9.77 7.26 8.49
C TYR A 114 11.26 7.59 8.36
N LYS A 115 11.81 8.30 9.36
CA LYS A 115 13.19 8.83 9.40
C LYS A 115 14.17 7.89 10.08
N GLU A 116 13.69 6.74 10.56
CA GLU A 116 14.52 5.69 11.13
C GLU A 116 15.26 4.90 10.05
N VAL A 117 16.32 4.21 10.46
CA VAL A 117 16.94 3.16 9.67
C VAL A 117 16.05 1.91 9.68
N THR A 118 16.05 1.13 8.60
CA THR A 118 15.17 -0.05 8.47
C THR A 118 15.31 -1.06 9.61
N SER A 119 16.50 -1.22 10.20
CA SER A 119 16.74 -2.13 11.34
C SER A 119 16.03 -1.72 12.65
N ASN A 120 15.53 -0.47 12.72
CA ASN A 120 14.74 0.06 13.83
C ASN A 120 13.22 -0.05 13.60
N VAL A 121 12.78 -0.52 12.44
CA VAL A 121 11.39 -0.84 12.15
C VAL A 121 11.28 -2.34 11.92
N VAL A 122 10.67 -3.05 12.85
CA VAL A 122 10.75 -4.52 12.94
C VAL A 122 9.39 -5.17 12.91
N ASP A 123 9.36 -6.40 12.42
CA ASP A 123 8.23 -7.27 12.64
C ASP A 123 8.01 -7.49 14.13
N LYS A 124 6.74 -7.48 14.52
CA LYS A 124 6.35 -7.57 15.92
C LYS A 124 6.74 -8.90 16.56
N SER A 125 6.71 -10.00 15.81
CA SER A 125 7.20 -11.31 16.26
C SER A 125 8.69 -11.31 16.60
N SER A 126 9.44 -10.34 16.08
CA SER A 126 10.88 -10.20 16.25
C SER A 126 11.25 -9.14 17.31
N ALA A 127 10.26 -8.43 17.85
CA ALA A 127 10.46 -7.42 18.88
C ALA A 127 10.23 -8.03 20.27
N THR A 128 11.25 -7.95 21.13
CA THR A 128 11.02 -8.12 22.58
C THR A 128 10.19 -6.94 23.09
N SER A 129 9.40 -7.17 24.14
CA SER A 129 8.43 -6.22 24.71
C SER A 129 9.02 -4.91 25.24
N GLU A 130 10.35 -4.73 25.17
CA GLU A 130 11.09 -3.55 25.64
C GLU A 130 11.95 -2.91 24.53
N SER A 131 11.65 -3.16 23.25
CA SER A 131 12.47 -2.61 22.18
C SER A 131 12.14 -1.13 21.93
N ASN A 132 13.15 -0.27 21.93
CA ASN A 132 13.10 1.12 21.46
C ASN A 132 12.75 1.28 19.95
N LYS A 133 12.21 0.23 19.33
CA LYS A 133 11.96 0.09 17.90
C LYS A 133 10.49 0.37 17.56
N TYR A 134 10.23 0.62 16.29
CA TYR A 134 8.88 0.74 15.75
C TYR A 134 8.42 -0.62 15.21
N SER A 135 7.13 -0.93 15.38
CA SER A 135 6.55 -2.09 14.70
C SER A 135 6.27 -1.75 13.25
N GLU A 136 6.73 -2.57 12.31
CA GLU A 136 6.32 -2.44 10.92
C GLU A 136 4.80 -2.56 10.77
N GLN A 137 4.17 -3.45 11.55
CA GLN A 137 2.71 -3.62 11.54
C GLN A 137 1.98 -2.34 11.97
N ASP A 138 2.42 -1.71 13.07
CA ASP A 138 1.85 -0.43 13.53
C ASP A 138 2.05 0.68 12.48
N VAL A 139 3.25 0.75 11.90
CA VAL A 139 3.58 1.76 10.89
C VAL A 139 2.68 1.61 9.67
N TRP A 140 2.53 0.40 9.12
CA TRP A 140 1.60 0.22 7.99
C TRP A 140 0.15 0.46 8.37
N ARG A 141 -0.26 0.07 9.59
CA ARG A 141 -1.65 0.19 10.01
C ARG A 141 -2.12 1.63 10.17
N TYR A 142 -1.28 2.46 10.77
CA TYR A 142 -1.67 3.84 11.11
C TYR A 142 -1.02 4.91 10.23
N CYS A 143 0.07 4.59 9.54
CA CYS A 143 0.85 5.56 8.78
C CYS A 143 0.66 5.41 7.27
N SER A 144 -0.02 4.37 6.79
CA SER A 144 -0.28 4.12 5.36
C SER A 144 -1.72 4.35 4.95
N VAL A 145 -1.90 4.65 3.66
CA VAL A 145 -3.22 4.76 3.01
C VAL A 145 -3.97 3.42 2.88
N PHE A 146 -3.30 2.29 3.15
CA PHE A 146 -3.92 0.96 3.04
C PHE A 146 -4.48 0.44 4.35
N GLY A 147 -3.97 0.93 5.49
CA GLY A 147 -4.34 0.43 6.81
C GLY A 147 -3.82 -0.96 7.16
N ASN A 148 -3.18 -1.67 6.24
CA ASN A 148 -2.37 -2.86 6.48
C ASN A 148 -1.28 -2.93 5.39
N LYS A 149 -0.17 -3.63 5.67
CA LYS A 149 0.86 -3.91 4.67
C LYS A 149 0.30 -4.91 3.65
N PRO A 150 0.34 -4.62 2.34
CA PRO A 150 -0.03 -5.60 1.33
C PRO A 150 0.84 -6.86 1.45
N LYS A 151 0.20 -8.02 1.40
CA LYS A 151 0.85 -9.31 1.54
C LYS A 151 1.62 -9.66 0.28
N THR A 152 2.86 -10.04 0.47
CA THR A 152 3.66 -10.70 -0.56
C THR A 152 3.09 -12.08 -0.89
N ILE A 153 3.52 -12.64 -2.00
CA ILE A 153 3.23 -14.01 -2.40
C ILE A 153 3.54 -14.99 -1.26
N GLN A 154 4.71 -14.84 -0.62
CA GLN A 154 5.14 -15.72 0.46
C GLN A 154 4.20 -15.61 1.67
N GLU A 155 3.82 -14.39 2.07
CA GLU A 155 2.94 -14.15 3.22
C GLU A 155 1.49 -14.59 2.96
N ALA A 156 1.03 -14.52 1.71
CA ALA A 156 -0.30 -14.99 1.31
C ALA A 156 -0.38 -16.52 1.23
N ASN A 157 0.76 -17.21 1.08
CA ASN A 157 0.88 -18.67 0.94
C ASN A 157 0.01 -19.24 -0.20
N THR A 158 -0.12 -18.49 -1.30
CA THR A 158 -0.97 -18.80 -2.46
C THR A 158 -0.23 -19.53 -3.59
N ASN A 159 1.10 -19.47 -3.62
CA ASN A 159 1.90 -19.87 -4.79
C ASN A 159 2.65 -21.20 -4.69
N ASN A 160 2.11 -22.16 -3.93
CA ASN A 160 2.68 -23.52 -3.89
C ASN A 160 2.73 -24.22 -5.28
N ALA A 161 2.02 -23.68 -6.28
CA ALA A 161 2.00 -24.20 -7.65
C ALA A 161 2.97 -23.51 -8.63
N ILE A 162 3.65 -22.41 -8.27
CA ILE A 162 4.59 -21.74 -9.19
C ILE A 162 5.94 -22.45 -9.17
N ALA A 163 6.39 -22.93 -10.33
CA ALA A 163 7.67 -23.61 -10.48
C ALA A 163 8.87 -22.66 -10.24
N ALA A 164 9.97 -23.22 -9.75
CA ALA A 164 11.25 -22.52 -9.60
C ALA A 164 11.75 -21.98 -10.95
N GLY A 165 12.49 -20.86 -10.92
CA GLY A 165 12.97 -20.17 -12.13
C GLY A 165 12.00 -19.10 -12.66
N LYS A 166 10.74 -19.13 -12.20
CA LYS A 166 9.74 -18.11 -12.51
C LYS A 166 9.81 -16.93 -11.54
N TYR A 167 9.41 -15.75 -12.01
CA TYR A 167 9.38 -14.54 -11.17
C TYR A 167 8.58 -14.75 -9.88
N GLY A 168 7.39 -15.34 -9.97
CA GLY A 168 6.49 -15.50 -8.83
C GLY A 168 7.10 -16.34 -7.70
N LYS A 169 7.92 -17.34 -8.04
CA LYS A 169 8.58 -18.20 -7.05
C LYS A 169 9.87 -17.57 -6.54
N ASP A 170 10.69 -17.05 -7.44
CA ASP A 170 12.04 -16.59 -7.09
C ASP A 170 12.05 -15.22 -6.40
N LYS A 171 10.97 -14.45 -6.51
CA LYS A 171 10.78 -13.14 -5.87
C LYS A 171 9.56 -13.12 -4.94
N GLU A 172 9.15 -14.29 -4.43
CA GLU A 172 7.94 -14.46 -3.62
C GLU A 172 7.90 -13.58 -2.35
N THR A 173 9.07 -13.17 -1.84
CA THR A 173 9.21 -12.29 -0.66
C THR A 173 9.07 -10.81 -0.98
N SER A 174 8.96 -10.44 -2.25
CA SER A 174 8.94 -9.05 -2.72
C SER A 174 7.68 -8.73 -3.53
N LEU A 175 7.23 -9.69 -4.34
CA LEU A 175 6.07 -9.52 -5.20
C LEU A 175 4.77 -9.63 -4.39
N ILE A 176 3.84 -8.71 -4.63
CA ILE A 176 2.55 -8.67 -3.95
C ILE A 176 1.62 -9.71 -4.54
N ASP A 177 0.92 -10.45 -3.68
CA ASP A 177 0.02 -11.48 -4.14
C ASP A 177 -1.19 -10.89 -4.89
N VAL A 178 -1.53 -11.47 -6.04
CA VAL A 178 -2.65 -11.02 -6.88
C VAL A 178 -3.99 -11.62 -6.46
N ASP A 179 -4.01 -12.72 -5.70
CA ASP A 179 -5.25 -13.42 -5.36
C ASP A 179 -5.75 -13.10 -3.94
N SER A 180 -4.87 -12.54 -3.11
CA SER A 180 -5.17 -12.12 -1.75
C SER A 180 -6.16 -10.94 -1.76
N PRO A 181 -7.35 -11.09 -1.16
CA PRO A 181 -8.34 -10.02 -1.09
C PRO A 181 -7.85 -8.83 -0.24
N GLU A 182 -6.92 -9.07 0.68
CA GLU A 182 -6.29 -8.03 1.50
C GLU A 182 -5.44 -7.05 0.67
N ASN A 183 -5.08 -7.44 -0.56
CA ASN A 183 -4.27 -6.62 -1.47
C ASN A 183 -5.10 -5.78 -2.44
N ASN A 184 -6.44 -5.81 -2.37
CA ASN A 184 -7.29 -5.10 -3.33
C ASN A 184 -6.99 -3.59 -3.39
N LEU A 185 -6.84 -2.94 -2.24
CA LEU A 185 -6.50 -1.51 -2.17
C LEU A 185 -5.14 -1.19 -2.79
N PHE A 186 -4.16 -2.10 -2.64
CA PHE A 186 -2.87 -1.96 -3.30
C PHE A 186 -3.03 -1.98 -4.82
N TRP A 187 -3.77 -2.96 -5.35
CA TRP A 187 -3.97 -3.10 -6.79
C TRP A 187 -4.79 -1.95 -7.39
N GLU A 188 -5.81 -1.47 -6.70
CA GLU A 188 -6.57 -0.27 -7.11
C GLU A 188 -5.69 0.98 -7.16
N LYS A 189 -4.86 1.18 -6.13
CA LYS A 189 -3.91 2.30 -6.11
C LYS A 189 -2.85 2.15 -7.18
N GLN A 190 -2.30 0.95 -7.37
CA GLN A 190 -1.30 0.65 -8.38
C GLN A 190 -1.85 0.91 -9.78
N GLU A 191 -3.09 0.50 -10.06
CA GLU A 191 -3.79 0.77 -11.32
C GLU A 191 -3.92 2.29 -11.56
N LYS A 192 -4.41 3.03 -10.56
CA LYS A 192 -4.55 4.49 -10.64
C LYS A 192 -3.21 5.19 -10.87
N ASP A 193 -2.20 4.81 -10.09
CA ASP A 193 -0.85 5.38 -10.18
C ASP A 193 -0.18 5.03 -11.52
N PHE A 194 -0.47 3.86 -12.09
CA PHE A 194 0.13 3.40 -13.35
C PHE A 194 -0.42 4.16 -14.57
N PHE A 195 -1.73 4.39 -14.63
CA PHE A 195 -2.42 4.97 -15.80
C PHE A 195 -2.73 6.46 -15.69
N GLY A 196 -2.35 7.14 -14.61
CA GLY A 196 -2.53 8.59 -14.50
C GLY A 196 -1.76 9.39 -15.56
N ASP A 197 -2.08 10.68 -15.75
CA ASP A 197 -1.49 11.56 -16.77
C ASP A 197 0.05 11.71 -16.68
N SER A 198 0.63 11.39 -15.52
CA SER A 198 2.07 11.25 -15.30
C SER A 198 2.38 9.93 -14.58
N GLY A 199 1.65 8.89 -14.97
CA GLY A 199 1.59 7.62 -14.30
C GLY A 199 2.89 6.83 -14.38
N LEU A 200 3.04 5.90 -13.45
CA LEU A 200 4.24 5.06 -13.33
C LEU A 200 4.52 4.26 -14.62
N GLY A 201 3.49 3.93 -15.41
CA GLY A 201 3.62 3.15 -16.64
C GLY A 201 4.35 3.87 -17.77
N VAL A 202 4.46 5.21 -17.73
CA VAL A 202 5.31 5.97 -18.67
C VAL A 202 6.76 5.50 -18.60
N ALA A 203 7.20 5.16 -17.39
CA ALA A 203 8.57 4.76 -17.08
C ALA A 203 8.81 3.24 -17.17
N ALA A 204 7.93 2.50 -17.87
CA ALA A 204 8.18 1.11 -18.27
C ALA A 204 9.24 1.04 -19.37
N GLN A 205 10.07 -0.01 -19.34
CA GLN A 205 11.26 -0.13 -20.18
C GLN A 205 10.95 -0.69 -21.57
N GLY A 206 11.56 -0.10 -22.60
CA GLY A 206 11.62 -0.66 -23.96
C GLY A 206 10.26 -1.13 -24.50
N SER A 207 10.22 -2.40 -24.92
CA SER A 207 9.03 -3.09 -25.42
C SER A 207 8.39 -4.00 -24.36
N SER A 208 8.53 -3.68 -23.07
CA SER A 208 7.97 -4.53 -22.01
C SER A 208 6.45 -4.63 -22.11
N ILE A 209 5.90 -5.69 -21.54
CA ILE A 209 4.44 -5.87 -21.46
C ILE A 209 3.77 -4.70 -20.74
N PHE A 210 4.44 -4.09 -19.76
CA PHE A 210 3.92 -2.93 -19.03
C PHE A 210 3.90 -1.69 -19.93
N LYS A 211 4.92 -1.49 -20.78
CA LYS A 211 4.88 -0.41 -21.78
C LYS A 211 3.70 -0.58 -22.74
N THR A 212 3.50 -1.81 -23.21
CA THR A 212 2.38 -2.17 -24.09
C THR A 212 1.03 -1.94 -23.41
N LEU A 213 0.91 -2.33 -22.14
CA LEU A 213 -0.27 -2.11 -21.33
C LEU A 213 -0.59 -0.60 -21.22
N HIS A 214 0.42 0.22 -20.91
CA HIS A 214 0.25 1.66 -20.71
C HIS A 214 -0.14 2.41 -21.99
N THR A 215 0.38 2.02 -23.15
CA THR A 215 0.11 2.70 -24.43
C THR A 215 -1.17 2.22 -25.12
N LYS A 216 -1.85 1.21 -24.58
CA LYS A 216 -3.05 0.64 -25.16
C LYS A 216 -4.23 1.60 -25.07
N THR A 217 -4.79 1.97 -26.23
CA THR A 217 -5.93 2.91 -26.32
C THR A 217 -7.28 2.25 -26.00
N ASN A 218 -7.43 0.96 -26.31
CA ASN A 218 -8.66 0.19 -26.07
C ASN A 218 -8.41 -0.89 -25.02
N ARG A 219 -8.54 -0.53 -23.75
CA ARG A 219 -8.34 -1.45 -22.61
C ARG A 219 -9.60 -2.26 -22.33
N GLY A 220 -9.47 -3.58 -22.33
CA GLY A 220 -10.46 -4.53 -21.86
C GLY A 220 -10.31 -4.84 -20.37
N LYS A 221 -11.21 -5.68 -19.84
CA LYS A 221 -11.23 -6.06 -18.41
C LYS A 221 -9.94 -6.75 -17.92
N LYS A 222 -9.16 -7.33 -18.82
CA LYS A 222 -7.88 -8.01 -18.51
C LYS A 222 -6.67 -7.08 -18.65
N ASP A 223 -6.84 -5.87 -19.19
CA ASP A 223 -5.76 -4.91 -19.38
C ASP A 223 -5.57 -4.08 -18.11
N THR A 224 -5.22 -4.77 -17.02
CA THR A 224 -4.92 -4.16 -15.71
C THR A 224 -3.49 -4.49 -15.29
N VAL A 225 -2.93 -3.67 -14.39
CA VAL A 225 -1.60 -3.93 -13.81
C VAL A 225 -1.60 -5.25 -13.06
N LYS A 226 -2.67 -5.53 -12.31
CA LYS A 226 -2.85 -6.75 -11.54
C LYS A 226 -2.76 -8.01 -12.41
N GLU A 227 -3.47 -8.02 -13.54
CA GLU A 227 -3.45 -9.17 -14.46
C GLU A 227 -2.13 -9.29 -15.22
N THR A 228 -1.48 -8.17 -15.52
CA THR A 228 -0.13 -8.18 -16.13
C THR A 228 0.92 -8.72 -15.14
N CYS A 229 0.81 -8.37 -13.86
CA CYS A 229 1.64 -8.96 -12.80
C CYS A 229 1.35 -10.46 -12.63
N ARG A 230 0.08 -10.87 -12.65
CA ARG A 230 -0.32 -12.30 -12.63
C ARG A 230 0.36 -13.06 -13.77
N GLU A 231 0.36 -12.51 -14.98
CA GLU A 231 1.06 -13.10 -16.12
C GLU A 231 2.58 -13.15 -15.88
N ALA A 232 3.19 -12.02 -15.48
CA ALA A 232 4.62 -11.92 -15.22
C ALA A 232 5.12 -12.97 -14.23
N TYR A 233 4.33 -13.27 -13.19
CA TYR A 233 4.70 -14.24 -12.16
C TYR A 233 4.87 -15.66 -12.71
N GLN A 234 4.25 -15.96 -13.85
CA GLN A 234 4.32 -17.26 -14.51
C GLN A 234 5.47 -17.40 -15.51
N LYS A 235 6.20 -16.32 -15.80
CA LYS A 235 7.25 -16.25 -16.82
C LYS A 235 8.61 -16.60 -16.28
N ASP A 236 9.45 -17.14 -17.15
CA ASP A 236 10.82 -17.51 -16.82
C ASP A 236 11.70 -16.24 -16.80
N LYS A 237 12.48 -16.05 -15.73
CA LYS A 237 13.26 -14.81 -15.58
C LYS A 237 14.33 -14.63 -16.66
N THR A 238 14.77 -15.72 -17.28
CA THR A 238 15.87 -15.73 -18.25
C THR A 238 15.35 -15.74 -19.68
N GLN A 239 14.37 -16.57 -19.97
CA GLN A 239 13.83 -16.72 -21.32
C GLN A 239 12.91 -15.55 -21.70
N ASP A 240 12.17 -15.00 -20.73
CA ASP A 240 11.18 -13.94 -20.96
C ASP A 240 11.67 -12.55 -20.55
N ALA A 241 12.97 -12.40 -20.22
CA ALA A 241 13.55 -11.18 -19.65
C ALA A 241 13.33 -9.91 -20.49
N SER A 242 13.21 -10.05 -21.82
CA SER A 242 12.97 -8.92 -22.72
C SER A 242 11.52 -8.42 -22.69
N ALA A 243 10.55 -9.34 -22.57
CA ALA A 243 9.12 -9.02 -22.50
C ALA A 243 8.70 -8.65 -21.07
N PHE A 244 9.36 -9.23 -20.07
CA PHE A 244 9.12 -9.00 -18.64
C PHE A 244 10.43 -8.62 -17.94
N PRO A 245 11.01 -7.44 -18.21
CA PRO A 245 12.22 -7.02 -17.51
C PRO A 245 12.02 -7.05 -16.00
N GLU A 246 12.97 -7.67 -15.27
CA GLU A 246 12.85 -7.83 -13.81
C GLU A 246 12.60 -6.48 -13.11
N ALA A 247 13.26 -5.41 -13.56
CA ALA A 247 13.06 -4.06 -13.04
C ALA A 247 11.61 -3.57 -13.19
N ASP A 248 10.96 -3.84 -14.32
CA ASP A 248 9.55 -3.47 -14.50
C ASP A 248 8.63 -4.34 -13.63
N VAL A 249 8.90 -5.65 -13.54
CA VAL A 249 8.13 -6.56 -12.68
C VAL A 249 8.22 -6.12 -11.21
N LEU A 250 9.42 -5.85 -10.69
CA LEU A 250 9.59 -5.37 -9.32
C LEU A 250 8.96 -3.99 -9.13
N LYS A 251 9.13 -3.06 -10.07
CA LYS A 251 8.58 -1.71 -9.98
C LYS A 251 7.06 -1.68 -9.92
N PHE A 252 6.39 -2.52 -10.71
CA PHE A 252 4.93 -2.47 -10.84
C PHE A 252 4.18 -3.50 -10.00
N CYS A 253 4.87 -4.56 -9.56
CA CYS A 253 4.26 -5.70 -8.87
C CYS A 253 4.80 -5.90 -7.44
N SER A 254 5.58 -4.94 -6.90
CA SER A 254 6.05 -4.93 -5.51
C SER A 254 5.72 -3.60 -4.81
N LEU A 255 5.96 -3.54 -3.50
CA LEU A 255 5.88 -2.28 -2.76
C LEU A 255 7.04 -1.33 -3.08
N LYS A 256 8.25 -1.83 -3.28
CA LYS A 256 9.46 -0.98 -3.29
C LYS A 256 9.56 -0.07 -4.52
N GLY A 257 8.85 -0.37 -5.60
CA GLY A 257 8.79 0.49 -6.78
C GLY A 257 10.14 0.71 -7.47
N LYS A 258 11.11 -0.19 -7.26
CA LYS A 258 12.48 -0.17 -7.79
C LYS A 258 12.82 -1.52 -8.39
#